data_AF-A0A2V9UT34-F1
#
_entry.id   AF-A0A2V9UT34-F1
#
_cell.length_a   1.000
_cell.length_b   1.000
_cell.length_c   1.000
_cell.angle_alpha   90.00
_cell.angle_beta   90.00
_cell.angle_gamma   90.00
#
_symmetry.space_group_name_H-M   'P 1'
#
loop_
_entity.id
_entity.type
_entity.pdbx_description
1 polymer ?
#
loop_
_entity_poly.entity_id
_entity_poly.type
_entity_poly.pdbx_seq_one_letter_code
_entity_poly.pdbx_strand_id
1 'polypeptide(L)'
;MSPSSKDAVLTSLESPRYSFGRDTAARVAKSLIRFHEALLVLRAFPPSPAVFRRSQELLNRFWKRVELVQNSGTDMDEFDPLEVSGIAGTTMQDALGFDLARWLVRRMPGKVDIAWEDLEDERALGAVWPRLMPLLEEDTLAEANIPWQKWLEAAQGNRRRSPSWMLERFAELAIPEAEKGRLYDSLRIPLRWHLQNSRISRTRNSRPVDRVFYHDAPLITRSDTSLQRELARRPPEFKMLSRTAGESIMDLIREVMLVRYRELYGTTLGDARSVVRADVGRGVSIYLFPSITSRLSACSNGLRSDSIRSTRFAAGRWRGPLRKYCAASLI
;
A
#
# COMPACT_ATOMS: atom_id res chain seq x y z
N MET A 1 -4.33 -26.35 56.84
CA MET A 1 -3.47 -25.22 56.43
C MET A 1 -4.13 -24.55 55.25
N SER A 2 -4.77 -23.42 55.51
CA SER A 2 -5.45 -22.60 54.49
C SER A 2 -4.41 -22.04 53.52
N PRO A 3 -4.64 -22.04 52.19
CA PRO A 3 -3.71 -21.43 51.28
C PRO A 3 -3.59 -19.93 51.60
N SER A 4 -2.36 -19.43 51.60
CA SER A 4 -2.03 -18.03 51.82
C SER A 4 -2.84 -17.14 50.87
N SER A 5 -3.40 -16.05 51.39
CA SER A 5 -4.13 -15.01 50.62
C SER A 5 -3.35 -14.49 49.41
N LYS A 6 -2.03 -14.67 49.34
CA LYS A 6 -1.19 -14.29 48.20
C LYS A 6 -1.26 -15.30 47.03
N ASP A 7 -1.44 -16.59 47.31
CA ASP A 7 -1.51 -17.62 46.26
C ASP A 7 -2.86 -17.54 45.54
N ALA A 8 -3.95 -17.25 46.25
CA ALA A 8 -5.27 -17.01 45.66
C ALA A 8 -5.29 -15.77 44.75
N VAL A 9 -4.52 -14.73 45.09
CA VAL A 9 -4.39 -13.50 44.28
C VAL A 9 -3.52 -13.74 43.05
N LEU A 10 -2.47 -14.57 43.15
CA LEU A 10 -1.66 -14.97 41.99
C LEU A 10 -2.47 -15.86 41.02
N THR A 11 -3.25 -16.82 41.53
CA THR A 11 -4.13 -17.63 40.68
C THR A 11 -5.24 -16.78 40.04
N SER A 12 -5.77 -15.74 40.72
CA SER A 12 -6.75 -14.82 40.12
C SER A 12 -6.15 -13.88 39.07
N LEU A 13 -4.82 -13.66 39.07
CA LEU A 13 -4.10 -12.90 38.05
C LEU A 13 -3.72 -13.75 36.83
N GLU A 14 -3.73 -15.08 36.95
CA GLU A 14 -3.53 -16.01 35.83
C GLU A 14 -4.83 -16.39 35.10
N SER A 15 -5.99 -16.19 35.74
CA SER A 15 -7.32 -16.43 35.16
C SER A 15 -7.82 -15.49 34.03
N PRO A 16 -7.21 -14.37 33.63
CA PRO A 16 -7.69 -13.61 32.47
C PRO A 16 -7.05 -14.02 31.13
N ARG A 17 -6.20 -15.06 31.07
CA ARG A 17 -5.60 -15.49 29.79
C ARG A 17 -6.63 -15.97 28.74
N TYR A 18 -7.89 -16.21 29.13
CA TYR A 18 -8.93 -16.76 28.24
C TYR A 18 -10.28 -16.03 28.30
N SER A 19 -10.37 -14.82 28.84
CA SER A 19 -11.68 -14.14 28.96
C SER A 19 -11.60 -12.63 28.73
N PHE A 20 -11.02 -12.21 27.61
CA PHE A 20 -11.44 -10.94 27.03
C PHE A 20 -12.73 -11.21 26.24
N GLY A 21 -13.86 -10.75 26.76
CA GLY A 21 -15.07 -10.66 25.93
C GLY A 21 -14.75 -9.86 24.66
N ARG A 22 -15.40 -10.22 23.54
CA ARG A 22 -15.20 -9.60 22.22
C ARG A 22 -15.20 -8.06 22.29
N ASP A 23 -16.04 -7.48 23.13
CA ASP A 23 -16.16 -6.04 23.36
C ASP A 23 -14.92 -5.39 23.99
N THR A 24 -14.23 -6.08 24.89
CA THR A 24 -13.02 -5.55 25.53
C THR A 24 -11.83 -5.60 24.58
N ALA A 25 -11.70 -6.68 23.81
CA ALA A 25 -10.67 -6.84 22.79
C ALA A 25 -10.81 -5.79 21.68
N ALA A 26 -12.04 -5.61 21.15
CA ALA A 26 -12.35 -4.58 20.17
C ALA A 26 -12.05 -3.16 20.69
N ARG A 27 -12.32 -2.89 21.98
CA ARG A 27 -11.98 -1.60 22.61
C ARG A 27 -10.46 -1.38 22.67
N VAL A 28 -9.67 -2.41 22.97
CA VAL A 28 -8.20 -2.32 22.98
C VAL A 28 -7.68 -2.02 21.57
N ALA A 29 -8.16 -2.72 20.55
CA ALA A 29 -7.80 -2.47 19.16
C ALA A 29 -8.14 -1.02 18.74
N LYS A 30 -9.37 -0.56 18.99
CA LYS A 30 -9.82 0.81 18.70
C LYS A 30 -8.98 1.88 19.39
N SER A 31 -8.65 1.68 20.67
CA SER A 31 -7.79 2.61 21.40
C SER A 31 -6.37 2.64 20.84
N LEU A 32 -5.82 1.48 20.43
CA LEU A 32 -4.51 1.42 19.81
C LEU A 32 -4.50 2.13 18.46
N ILE A 33 -5.53 1.93 17.63
CA ILE A 33 -5.71 2.63 16.35
C ILE A 33 -5.82 4.15 16.56
N ARG A 34 -6.65 4.61 17.51
CA ARG A 34 -6.75 6.05 17.82
C ARG A 34 -5.41 6.64 18.26
N PHE A 35 -4.64 5.90 19.06
CA PHE A 35 -3.30 6.31 19.45
C PHE A 35 -2.35 6.38 18.25
N HIS A 36 -2.42 5.41 17.32
CA HIS A 36 -1.66 5.45 16.06
C HIS A 36 -1.96 6.73 15.27
N GLU A 37 -3.23 7.03 15.02
CA GLU A 37 -3.64 8.18 14.22
C GLU A 37 -3.22 9.50 14.87
N ALA A 38 -3.32 9.61 16.20
CA ALA A 38 -2.83 10.77 16.94
C ALA A 38 -1.31 10.97 16.74
N LEU A 39 -0.52 9.90 16.74
CA LEU A 39 0.93 9.99 16.48
C LEU A 39 1.24 10.42 15.04
N LEU A 40 0.45 9.97 14.05
CA LEU A 40 0.60 10.43 12.67
C LEU A 40 0.30 11.93 12.54
N VAL A 41 -0.76 12.41 13.20
CA VAL A 41 -1.09 13.86 13.23
C VAL A 41 0.03 14.66 13.88
N LEU A 42 0.52 14.24 15.05
CA LEU A 42 1.62 14.92 15.73
C LEU A 42 2.95 14.87 14.97
N ARG A 43 3.14 13.85 14.12
CA ARG A 43 4.28 13.76 13.22
C ARG A 43 4.15 14.70 12.03
N ALA A 44 2.96 14.82 11.44
CA ALA A 44 2.70 15.65 10.26
C ALA A 44 2.64 17.14 10.62
N PHE A 45 2.09 17.47 11.78
CA PHE A 45 1.93 18.85 12.28
C PHE A 45 2.59 19.02 13.66
N PRO A 46 3.91 18.84 13.78
CA PRO A 46 4.58 18.87 15.07
C PRO A 46 4.64 20.30 15.62
N PRO A 47 4.20 20.58 16.86
CA PRO A 47 4.32 21.90 17.45
C PRO A 47 5.74 22.22 17.92
N SER A 48 6.57 21.21 18.14
CA SER A 48 7.96 21.39 18.58
C SER A 48 8.86 20.23 18.15
N PRO A 49 10.20 20.42 18.14
CA PRO A 49 11.15 19.35 17.88
C PRO A 49 11.01 18.15 18.84
N ALA A 50 10.65 18.40 20.10
CA ALA A 50 10.48 17.35 21.10
C ALA A 50 9.30 16.43 20.76
N VAL A 51 8.15 17.02 20.37
CA VAL A 51 6.96 16.26 19.97
C VAL A 51 7.22 15.48 18.68
N PHE A 52 7.91 16.07 17.71
CA PHE A 52 8.29 15.36 16.48
C PHE A 52 9.15 14.12 16.76
N ARG A 53 10.24 14.29 17.53
CA ARG A 53 11.14 13.16 17.90
C ARG A 53 10.39 12.08 18.67
N ARG A 54 9.57 12.46 19.66
CA ARG A 54 8.83 11.49 20.47
C ARG A 54 7.80 10.72 19.65
N SER A 55 7.10 11.39 18.74
CA SER A 55 6.15 10.75 17.83
C SER A 55 6.85 9.73 16.94
N GLN A 56 8.01 10.08 16.39
CA GLN A 56 8.84 9.15 15.62
C GLN A 56 9.30 7.93 16.41
N GLU A 57 9.80 8.12 17.64
CA GLU A 57 10.21 7.01 18.50
C GLU A 57 9.07 6.03 18.77
N LEU A 58 7.88 6.55 19.05
CA LEU A 58 6.69 5.74 19.33
C LEU A 58 6.22 5.00 18.07
N LEU A 59 6.12 5.68 16.93
CA LEU A 59 5.81 5.07 15.63
C LEU A 59 6.83 3.98 15.25
N ASN A 60 8.12 4.22 15.53
CA ASN A 60 9.19 3.28 15.19
C ASN A 60 9.07 1.92 15.90
N ARG A 61 8.39 1.88 17.06
CA ARG A 61 8.17 0.66 17.86
C ARG A 61 6.69 0.27 17.91
N PHE A 62 5.84 0.90 17.10
CA PHE A 62 4.40 0.73 17.19
C PHE A 62 3.97 -0.70 16.85
N TRP A 63 4.62 -1.32 15.87
CA TRP A 63 4.37 -2.71 15.46
C TRP A 63 4.43 -3.71 16.62
N LYS A 64 5.27 -3.48 17.63
CA LYS A 64 5.34 -4.35 18.82
C LYS A 64 4.05 -4.34 19.64
N ARG A 65 3.33 -3.21 19.65
CA ARG A 65 2.04 -3.11 20.34
C ARG A 65 0.96 -3.85 19.59
N VAL A 66 0.97 -3.77 18.26
CA VAL A 66 0.07 -4.51 17.38
C VAL A 66 0.32 -6.01 17.51
N GLU A 67 1.59 -6.43 17.52
CA GLU A 67 1.98 -7.83 17.73
C GLU A 67 1.53 -8.37 19.09
N LEU A 68 1.62 -7.57 20.17
CA LEU A 68 1.07 -7.96 21.48
C LEU A 68 -0.45 -8.15 21.45
N VAL A 69 -1.18 -7.29 20.74
CA VAL A 69 -2.64 -7.43 20.56
C VAL A 69 -2.95 -8.69 19.75
N GLN A 70 -2.25 -8.91 18.64
CA GLN A 70 -2.40 -10.11 17.82
C GLN A 70 -2.12 -11.39 18.61
N ASN A 71 -1.02 -11.43 19.37
CA ASN A 71 -0.63 -12.59 20.18
C ASN A 71 -1.56 -12.86 21.37
N SER A 72 -2.39 -11.88 21.74
CA SER A 72 -3.44 -12.07 22.76
C SER A 72 -4.70 -12.76 22.23
N GLY A 73 -4.73 -13.10 20.93
CA GLY A 73 -5.92 -13.66 20.27
C GLY A 73 -7.02 -12.63 20.05
N THR A 74 -6.70 -11.34 20.15
CA THR A 74 -7.64 -10.26 19.82
C THR A 74 -7.94 -10.29 18.32
N ASP A 75 -9.22 -10.14 17.99
CA ASP A 75 -9.69 -9.96 16.63
C ASP A 75 -9.01 -8.76 15.96
N MET A 76 -8.42 -8.99 14.79
CA MET A 76 -7.64 -8.00 14.04
C MET A 76 -8.47 -7.31 12.96
N ASP A 77 -9.73 -7.69 12.75
CA ASP A 77 -10.63 -7.11 11.72
C ASP A 77 -10.80 -5.60 11.90
N GLU A 78 -10.66 -5.08 13.14
CA GLU A 78 -10.69 -3.65 13.42
C GLU A 78 -9.56 -2.86 12.72
N PHE A 79 -8.50 -3.53 12.27
CA PHE A 79 -7.39 -2.92 11.53
C PHE A 79 -7.56 -2.96 10.00
N ASP A 80 -8.59 -3.64 9.48
CA ASP A 80 -8.79 -3.83 8.04
C ASP A 80 -9.52 -2.70 7.29
N PRO A 81 -10.42 -1.90 7.92
CA PRO A 81 -11.11 -0.82 7.22
C PRO A 81 -10.12 0.14 6.56
N LEU A 82 -10.49 0.64 5.38
CA LEU A 82 -9.68 1.49 4.52
C LEU A 82 -9.08 2.72 5.24
N GLU A 83 -9.79 3.23 6.23
CA GLU A 83 -9.42 4.39 7.04
C GLU A 83 -8.23 4.12 7.94
N VAL A 84 -8.01 2.87 8.33
CA VAL A 84 -7.06 2.45 9.38
C VAL A 84 -6.10 1.34 8.93
N SER A 85 -6.36 0.70 7.79
CA SER A 85 -5.48 -0.29 7.18
C SER A 85 -4.09 0.26 6.90
N GLY A 86 -3.10 -0.64 6.82
CA GLY A 86 -1.71 -0.24 6.55
C GLY A 86 -0.86 0.04 7.80
N ILE A 87 -1.35 -0.27 9.00
CA ILE A 87 -0.61 -0.09 10.25
C ILE A 87 0.51 -1.12 10.36
N ALA A 88 1.70 -0.70 10.80
CA ALA A 88 2.83 -1.60 11.04
C ALA A 88 2.45 -2.69 12.05
N GLY A 89 2.78 -3.94 11.73
CA GLY A 89 2.43 -5.13 12.52
C GLY A 89 1.21 -5.88 12.00
N THR A 90 0.40 -5.28 11.11
CA THR A 90 -0.74 -5.98 10.50
C THR A 90 -0.32 -6.70 9.21
N THR A 91 -1.26 -7.48 8.69
CA THR A 91 -1.18 -8.10 7.36
C THR A 91 -2.22 -7.44 6.47
N MET A 92 -2.01 -7.47 5.17
CA MET A 92 -2.98 -7.01 4.18
C MET A 92 -3.05 -8.03 3.05
N GLN A 93 -4.18 -8.05 2.35
CA GLN A 93 -4.42 -8.99 1.26
C GLN A 93 -5.30 -8.39 0.18
N ASP A 94 -4.92 -8.57 -1.08
CA ASP A 94 -5.72 -8.14 -2.23
C ASP A 94 -5.25 -8.84 -3.52
N ALA A 95 -6.12 -8.90 -4.53
CA ALA A 95 -5.80 -9.33 -5.88
C ALA A 95 -5.23 -8.16 -6.69
N LEU A 96 -3.93 -7.89 -6.51
CA LEU A 96 -3.22 -6.78 -7.15
C LEU A 96 -3.03 -7.02 -8.65
N GLY A 97 -3.01 -5.96 -9.45
CA GLY A 97 -2.63 -6.03 -10.86
C GLY A 97 -1.16 -6.44 -11.06
N PHE A 98 -0.84 -7.01 -12.22
CA PHE A 98 0.48 -7.62 -12.49
C PHE A 98 1.68 -6.70 -12.18
N ASP A 99 1.62 -5.45 -12.62
CA ASP A 99 2.72 -4.50 -12.43
C ASP A 99 2.93 -4.14 -10.95
N LEU A 100 1.84 -4.00 -10.19
CA LEU A 100 1.89 -3.72 -8.76
C LEU A 100 2.32 -4.95 -7.95
N ALA A 101 1.82 -6.14 -8.28
CA ALA A 101 2.24 -7.41 -7.71
C ALA A 101 3.75 -7.63 -7.86
N ARG A 102 4.26 -7.46 -9.09
CA ARG A 102 5.71 -7.57 -9.39
C ARG A 102 6.53 -6.52 -8.66
N TRP A 103 6.03 -5.29 -8.54
CA TRP A 103 6.67 -4.25 -7.74
C TRP A 103 6.71 -4.62 -6.26
N LEU A 104 5.60 -5.08 -5.69
CA LEU A 104 5.46 -5.41 -4.27
C LEU A 104 6.41 -6.53 -3.85
N VAL A 105 6.48 -7.62 -4.62
CA VAL A 105 7.38 -8.75 -4.31
C VAL A 105 8.84 -8.33 -4.30
N ARG A 106 9.26 -7.44 -5.21
CA ARG A 106 10.62 -6.86 -5.18
C ARG A 106 10.80 -5.86 -4.04
N ARG A 107 9.76 -5.10 -3.70
CA ARG A 107 9.81 -4.07 -2.65
C ARG A 107 9.84 -4.67 -1.25
N MET A 108 9.25 -5.84 -1.06
CA MET A 108 9.19 -6.57 0.21
C MET A 108 9.62 -8.04 0.07
N PRO A 109 10.91 -8.31 -0.22
CA PRO A 109 11.39 -9.68 -0.41
C PRO A 109 11.12 -10.54 0.83
N GLY A 110 10.52 -11.72 0.62
CA GLY A 110 10.24 -12.68 1.68
C GLY A 110 9.12 -12.30 2.65
N LYS A 111 8.28 -11.31 2.32
CA LYS A 111 7.14 -10.87 3.15
C LYS A 111 5.81 -10.88 2.40
N VAL A 112 5.79 -11.54 1.24
CA VAL A 112 4.64 -11.61 0.35
C VAL A 112 4.46 -13.06 -0.03
N ASP A 113 3.26 -13.56 0.16
CA ASP A 113 2.85 -14.94 -0.11
C ASP A 113 1.52 -14.93 -0.88
N ILE A 114 1.15 -16.06 -1.48
CA ILE A 114 -0.15 -16.24 -2.13
C ILE A 114 -1.14 -16.74 -1.08
N ALA A 115 -2.32 -16.11 -0.98
CA ALA A 115 -3.39 -16.52 -0.08
C ALA A 115 -4.28 -17.56 -0.75
N TRP A 116 -3.79 -18.80 -0.87
CA TRP A 116 -4.46 -19.89 -1.59
C TRP A 116 -5.87 -20.16 -1.07
N GLU A 117 -6.07 -20.04 0.24
CA GLU A 117 -7.36 -20.20 0.91
C GLU A 117 -8.44 -19.21 0.45
N ASP A 118 -8.02 -18.08 -0.13
CA ASP A 118 -8.90 -16.99 -0.57
C ASP A 118 -8.97 -16.89 -2.10
N LEU A 119 -8.46 -17.90 -2.82
CA LEU A 119 -8.54 -17.97 -4.28
C LEU A 119 -9.96 -18.40 -4.70
N GLU A 120 -10.71 -17.47 -5.31
CA GLU A 120 -12.12 -17.69 -5.67
C GLU A 120 -12.32 -18.71 -6.81
N ASP A 121 -11.45 -18.69 -7.83
CA ASP A 121 -11.60 -19.49 -9.05
C ASP A 121 -10.32 -20.25 -9.41
N GLU A 122 -10.15 -21.42 -8.79
CA GLU A 122 -9.07 -22.35 -9.13
C GLU A 122 -9.14 -22.86 -10.58
N ARG A 123 -10.31 -22.82 -11.24
CA ARG A 123 -10.44 -23.29 -12.64
C ARG A 123 -9.80 -22.32 -13.62
N ALA A 124 -9.79 -21.02 -13.29
CA ALA A 124 -9.10 -20.02 -14.09
C ALA A 124 -7.60 -20.32 -14.20
N LEU A 125 -6.99 -20.92 -13.16
CA LEU A 125 -5.60 -21.38 -13.20
C LEU A 125 -5.39 -22.40 -14.33
N GLY A 126 -6.33 -23.32 -14.56
CA GLY A 126 -6.21 -24.36 -15.58
C GLY A 126 -6.05 -23.86 -17.01
N ALA A 127 -6.57 -22.68 -17.33
CA ALA A 127 -6.41 -22.09 -18.65
C ALA A 127 -5.02 -21.45 -18.88
N VAL A 128 -4.29 -21.16 -17.80
CA VAL A 128 -3.08 -20.32 -17.84
C VAL A 128 -1.84 -21.05 -17.31
N TRP A 129 -1.95 -21.79 -16.22
CA TRP A 129 -0.84 -22.49 -15.55
C TRP A 129 -0.05 -23.43 -16.46
N PRO A 130 -0.69 -24.25 -17.33
CA PRO A 130 0.05 -25.17 -18.19
C PRO A 130 1.06 -24.47 -19.10
N ARG A 131 0.73 -23.24 -19.53
CA ARG A 131 1.61 -22.42 -20.38
C ARG A 131 2.81 -21.82 -19.63
N LEU A 132 2.74 -21.77 -18.30
CA LEU A 132 3.80 -21.22 -17.43
C LEU A 132 4.76 -22.28 -16.92
N MET A 133 4.34 -23.55 -16.95
CA MET A 133 5.06 -24.67 -16.36
C MET A 133 5.29 -25.76 -17.42
N PRO A 134 6.45 -25.74 -18.11
CA PRO A 134 6.78 -26.75 -19.10
C PRO A 134 6.65 -28.16 -18.52
N LEU A 135 6.13 -29.10 -19.31
CA LEU A 135 5.89 -30.52 -18.96
C LEU A 135 4.64 -30.82 -18.12
N LEU A 136 3.84 -29.83 -17.73
CA LEU A 136 2.57 -30.04 -17.01
C LEU A 136 1.32 -29.98 -17.91
N GLU A 137 1.48 -29.66 -19.21
CA GLU A 137 0.35 -29.61 -20.16
C GLU A 137 -0.38 -30.96 -20.27
N GLU A 138 0.37 -32.07 -20.33
CA GLU A 138 -0.22 -33.41 -20.45
C GLU A 138 -0.93 -33.84 -19.17
N ASP A 139 -0.38 -33.51 -17.99
CA ASP A 139 -0.96 -33.87 -16.69
C ASP A 139 -2.31 -33.18 -16.44
N THR A 140 -2.50 -31.96 -16.99
CA THR A 140 -3.81 -31.27 -16.90
C THR A 140 -4.93 -31.93 -17.67
N LEU A 141 -4.61 -32.81 -18.63
CA LEU A 141 -5.60 -33.57 -19.38
C LEU A 141 -6.02 -34.86 -18.66
N ALA A 142 -5.24 -35.32 -17.69
CA ALA A 142 -5.45 -36.58 -16.97
C ALA A 142 -6.07 -36.40 -15.57
N GLU A 143 -5.77 -35.29 -14.88
CA GLU A 143 -6.19 -35.07 -13.49
C GLU A 143 -7.47 -34.24 -13.38
N ALA A 144 -8.51 -34.81 -12.76
CA ALA A 144 -9.78 -34.12 -12.50
C ALA A 144 -9.70 -33.09 -11.36
N ASN A 145 -8.70 -33.20 -10.47
CA ASN A 145 -8.47 -32.28 -9.36
C ASN A 145 -6.98 -31.92 -9.30
N ILE A 146 -6.59 -30.90 -10.06
CA ILE A 146 -5.19 -30.53 -10.26
C ILE A 146 -4.66 -29.82 -9.01
N PRO A 147 -3.60 -30.32 -8.35
CA PRO A 147 -3.08 -29.72 -7.12
C PRO A 147 -2.14 -28.54 -7.42
N TRP A 148 -2.70 -27.45 -7.95
CA TRP A 148 -1.97 -26.26 -8.46
C TRP A 148 -0.90 -25.73 -7.51
N GLN A 149 -1.22 -25.64 -6.22
CA GLN A 149 -0.28 -25.18 -5.19
C GLN A 149 0.95 -26.10 -5.11
N LYS A 150 0.74 -27.43 -5.05
CA LYS A 150 1.84 -28.39 -4.94
C LYS A 150 2.73 -28.38 -6.17
N TRP A 151 2.14 -28.22 -7.35
CA TRP A 151 2.88 -28.09 -8.60
C TRP A 151 3.74 -26.83 -8.59
N LEU A 152 3.17 -25.69 -8.19
CA LEU A 152 3.92 -24.45 -8.09
C LEU A 152 5.05 -24.55 -7.04
N GLU A 153 4.78 -25.14 -5.88
CA GLU A 153 5.81 -25.40 -4.86
C GLU A 153 6.94 -26.28 -5.38
N ALA A 154 6.63 -27.30 -6.18
CA ALA A 154 7.62 -28.16 -6.82
C ALA A 154 8.47 -27.38 -7.84
N ALA A 155 7.84 -26.54 -8.68
CA ALA A 155 8.54 -25.73 -9.67
C ALA A 155 9.37 -24.57 -9.07
N GLN A 156 8.99 -24.08 -7.89
CA GLN A 156 9.71 -23.03 -7.16
C GLN A 156 11.00 -23.53 -6.49
N GLY A 157 11.19 -24.84 -6.32
CA GLY A 157 12.35 -25.42 -5.64
C GLY A 157 12.50 -24.90 -4.20
N ASN A 158 13.62 -24.25 -3.89
CA ASN A 158 13.91 -23.69 -2.55
C ASN A 158 13.17 -22.36 -2.24
N ARG A 159 12.42 -21.78 -3.19
CA ARG A 159 11.71 -20.50 -3.03
C ARG A 159 10.26 -20.67 -2.52
N ARG A 160 10.02 -21.71 -1.72
CA ARG A 160 8.73 -22.40 -1.46
C ARG A 160 7.48 -21.60 -1.06
N ARG A 161 7.52 -20.28 -0.98
CA ARG A 161 6.36 -19.44 -0.62
C ARG A 161 6.27 -18.11 -1.34
N SER A 162 7.29 -17.74 -2.11
CA SER A 162 7.32 -16.43 -2.75
C SER A 162 6.57 -16.45 -4.10
N PRO A 163 5.68 -15.48 -4.37
CA PRO A 163 5.07 -15.33 -5.69
C PRO A 163 6.07 -14.88 -6.78
N SER A 164 7.33 -14.63 -6.42
CA SER A 164 8.38 -14.16 -7.34
C SER A 164 8.55 -15.03 -8.58
N TRP A 165 8.64 -16.35 -8.41
CA TRP A 165 8.83 -17.28 -9.54
C TRP A 165 7.69 -17.19 -10.55
N MET A 166 6.44 -17.14 -10.07
CA MET A 166 5.25 -17.04 -10.91
C MET A 166 5.26 -15.73 -11.68
N LEU A 167 5.52 -14.62 -11.00
CA LEU A 167 5.60 -13.30 -11.61
C LEU A 167 6.76 -13.19 -12.62
N GLU A 168 7.87 -13.90 -12.40
CA GLU A 168 8.98 -14.04 -13.34
C GLU A 168 8.54 -14.79 -14.60
N ARG A 169 7.81 -15.92 -14.46
CA ARG A 169 7.28 -16.67 -15.62
C ARG A 169 6.32 -15.83 -16.46
N PHE A 170 5.40 -15.10 -15.83
CA PHE A 170 4.53 -14.15 -16.55
C PHE A 170 5.34 -13.08 -17.29
N ALA A 171 6.41 -12.56 -16.67
CA ALA A 171 7.26 -11.55 -17.28
C ALA A 171 8.06 -12.07 -18.49
N GLU A 172 8.35 -13.36 -18.55
CA GLU A 172 9.10 -14.03 -19.63
C GLU A 172 8.23 -14.45 -20.81
N LEU A 173 6.89 -14.44 -20.68
CA LEU A 173 5.98 -14.77 -21.79
C LEU A 173 6.28 -13.93 -23.04
N ALA A 174 6.33 -14.58 -24.20
CA ALA A 174 6.57 -13.95 -25.50
C ALA A 174 5.31 -13.25 -26.07
N ILE A 175 4.62 -12.47 -25.24
CA ILE A 175 3.41 -11.70 -25.58
C ILE A 175 3.61 -10.22 -25.20
N PRO A 176 2.81 -9.29 -25.77
CA PRO A 176 2.91 -7.88 -25.41
C PRO A 176 2.70 -7.64 -23.90
N GLU A 177 3.39 -6.65 -23.32
CA GLU A 177 3.32 -6.36 -21.86
C GLU A 177 1.89 -6.10 -21.35
N ALA A 178 1.06 -5.45 -22.15
CA ALA A 178 -0.35 -5.25 -21.80
C ALA A 178 -1.12 -6.58 -21.71
N GLU A 179 -0.77 -7.56 -22.55
CA GLU A 179 -1.40 -8.89 -22.52
C GLU A 179 -0.94 -9.70 -21.31
N LYS A 180 0.34 -9.59 -20.91
CA LYS A 180 0.83 -10.19 -19.66
C LYS A 180 0.02 -9.71 -18.46
N GLY A 181 -0.21 -8.40 -18.39
CA GLY A 181 -1.06 -7.78 -17.37
C GLY A 181 -2.47 -8.35 -17.38
N ARG A 182 -3.16 -8.32 -18.53
CA ARG A 182 -4.52 -8.85 -18.67
C ARG A 182 -4.63 -10.33 -18.28
N LEU A 183 -3.67 -11.14 -18.71
CA LEU A 183 -3.65 -12.57 -18.42
C LEU A 183 -3.48 -12.81 -16.92
N TYR A 184 -2.54 -12.13 -16.26
CA TYR A 184 -2.35 -12.24 -14.82
C TYR A 184 -3.59 -11.74 -14.05
N ASP A 185 -4.10 -10.57 -14.42
CA ASP A 185 -5.23 -9.93 -13.73
C ASP A 185 -6.51 -10.79 -13.81
N SER A 186 -6.68 -11.55 -14.90
CA SER A 186 -7.80 -12.49 -15.08
C SER A 186 -7.85 -13.62 -14.04
N LEU A 187 -6.72 -13.94 -13.43
CA LEU A 187 -6.61 -15.02 -12.45
C LEU A 187 -6.96 -14.56 -11.03
N ARG A 188 -7.02 -13.24 -10.80
CA ARG A 188 -7.36 -12.60 -9.52
C ARG A 188 -6.61 -13.21 -8.33
N ILE A 189 -5.33 -13.52 -8.51
CA ILE A 189 -4.52 -14.21 -7.49
C ILE A 189 -4.38 -13.30 -6.26
N PRO A 190 -4.92 -13.71 -5.09
CA PRO A 190 -4.82 -12.91 -3.89
C PRO A 190 -3.38 -12.98 -3.36
N LEU A 191 -2.76 -11.82 -3.21
CA LEU A 191 -1.46 -11.69 -2.57
C LEU A 191 -1.63 -11.20 -1.15
N ARG A 192 -0.97 -11.86 -0.21
CA ARG A 192 -0.90 -11.46 1.20
C ARG A 192 0.46 -10.87 1.47
N TRP A 193 0.52 -9.69 2.09
CA TRP A 193 1.78 -9.07 2.49
C TRP A 193 1.80 -8.68 3.96
N HIS A 194 2.92 -9.01 4.62
CA HIS A 194 3.10 -8.82 6.06
C HIS A 194 3.84 -7.53 6.34
N LEU A 195 3.15 -6.54 6.90
CA LEU A 195 3.72 -5.21 7.11
C LEU A 195 4.81 -5.23 8.17
N GLN A 196 4.64 -5.96 9.28
CA GLN A 196 5.63 -6.01 10.37
C GLN A 196 6.15 -4.58 10.68
N ASN A 197 7.46 -4.37 10.82
CA ASN A 197 8.07 -3.03 10.91
C ASN A 197 8.51 -2.43 9.54
N SER A 198 7.83 -2.79 8.45
CA SER A 198 8.18 -2.35 7.09
C SER A 198 7.99 -0.84 6.91
N ARG A 199 8.89 -0.23 6.14
CA ARG A 199 8.81 1.19 5.77
C ARG A 199 7.60 1.52 4.89
N ILE A 200 7.00 0.53 4.22
CA ILE A 200 5.84 0.79 3.37
C ILE A 200 4.57 1.10 4.18
N SER A 201 4.48 0.61 5.42
CA SER A 201 3.34 0.79 6.32
C SER A 201 3.06 2.27 6.57
N ARG A 202 1.80 2.67 6.76
CA ARG A 202 1.44 4.06 7.14
C ARG A 202 2.20 4.56 8.36
N THR A 203 2.48 3.67 9.30
CA THR A 203 3.23 3.98 10.52
C THR A 203 4.66 4.44 10.25
N ARG A 204 5.33 3.82 9.27
CA ARG A 204 6.75 4.02 9.00
C ARG A 204 7.03 4.76 7.71
N ASN A 205 6.02 4.90 6.84
CA ASN A 205 6.14 5.51 5.53
C ASN A 205 6.42 7.00 5.67
N SER A 206 7.70 7.29 5.71
CA SER A 206 8.25 8.60 5.96
C SER A 206 9.58 8.72 5.26
N ARG A 207 9.83 9.93 4.77
CA ARG A 207 11.12 10.29 4.16
C ARG A 207 11.86 11.27 5.06
N PRO A 208 13.20 11.22 5.06
CA PRO A 208 14.00 12.31 5.57
C PRO A 208 13.65 13.60 4.83
N VAL A 209 13.55 14.69 5.57
CA VAL A 209 13.34 16.05 5.05
C VAL A 209 14.45 16.94 5.58
N ASP A 210 14.89 17.90 4.78
CA ASP A 210 16.01 18.79 5.16
C ASP A 210 15.59 19.75 6.28
N ARG A 211 14.31 20.14 6.30
CA ARG A 211 13.76 21.05 7.30
C ARG A 211 12.34 20.63 7.66
N VAL A 212 12.09 20.50 8.97
CA VAL A 212 10.75 20.33 9.52
C VAL A 212 10.15 21.71 9.78
N PHE A 213 8.90 21.91 9.36
CA PHE A 213 8.12 23.08 9.73
C PHE A 213 7.35 22.76 11.02
N TYR A 214 7.58 23.54 12.07
CA TYR A 214 6.90 23.36 13.35
C TYR A 214 5.65 24.24 13.41
N HIS A 215 4.52 23.67 13.82
CA HIS A 215 3.21 24.31 13.88
C HIS A 215 2.93 24.79 15.31
N ASP A 216 3.41 26.00 15.62
CA ASP A 216 3.26 26.66 16.93
C ASP A 216 2.01 27.55 17.04
N ALA A 217 1.19 27.59 15.99
CA ALA A 217 -0.06 28.33 15.91
C ALA A 217 -1.19 27.43 15.37
N PRO A 218 -2.47 27.82 15.55
CA PRO A 218 -3.62 27.09 15.01
C PRO A 218 -3.49 26.80 13.50
N LEU A 219 -4.07 25.68 13.05
CA LEU A 219 -4.10 25.34 11.64
C LEU A 219 -4.94 26.35 10.86
N ILE A 220 -4.45 26.72 9.66
CA ILE A 220 -5.13 27.63 8.75
C ILE A 220 -6.46 27.00 8.33
N THR A 221 -7.55 27.75 8.50
CA THR A 221 -8.89 27.34 8.07
C THR A 221 -9.19 27.83 6.66
N ARG A 222 -10.27 27.31 6.04
CA ARG A 222 -10.67 27.74 4.71
C ARG A 222 -11.02 29.23 4.63
N SER A 223 -11.61 29.79 5.68
CA SER A 223 -11.98 31.20 5.79
C SER A 223 -10.77 32.14 5.87
N ASP A 224 -9.64 31.66 6.35
CA ASP A 224 -8.40 32.44 6.42
C ASP A 224 -7.72 32.62 5.04
N THR A 225 -8.22 31.92 4.01
CA THR A 225 -7.59 31.87 2.68
C THR A 225 -8.45 32.54 1.60
N SER A 226 -7.91 33.56 0.94
CA SER A 226 -8.53 34.20 -0.24
C SER A 226 -8.00 33.58 -1.53
N LEU A 227 -8.85 32.86 -2.28
CA LEU A 227 -8.45 32.25 -3.56
C LEU A 227 -7.98 33.29 -4.58
N GLN A 228 -8.66 34.43 -4.67
CA GLN A 228 -8.27 35.52 -5.58
C GLN A 228 -6.86 36.01 -5.24
N ARG A 229 -6.54 36.17 -3.95
CA ARG A 229 -5.21 36.58 -3.50
C ARG A 229 -4.17 35.50 -3.83
N GLU A 230 -4.47 34.23 -3.57
CA GLU A 230 -3.54 33.13 -3.85
C GLU A 230 -3.30 32.95 -5.36
N LEU A 231 -4.33 33.09 -6.21
CA LEU A 231 -4.21 33.00 -7.67
C LEU A 231 -3.49 34.20 -8.29
N ALA A 232 -3.54 35.37 -7.64
CA ALA A 232 -2.79 36.55 -8.06
C ALA A 232 -1.30 36.48 -7.70
N ARG A 233 -0.88 35.55 -6.83
CA ARG A 233 0.53 35.34 -6.50
C ARG A 233 1.26 34.68 -7.67
N ARG A 234 2.58 34.87 -7.70
CA ARG A 234 3.46 34.16 -8.63
C ARG A 234 3.27 32.64 -8.44
N PRO A 235 3.08 31.86 -9.52
CA PRO A 235 2.94 30.41 -9.41
C PRO A 235 4.21 29.78 -8.81
N PRO A 236 4.08 28.63 -8.14
CA PRO A 236 5.23 27.93 -7.57
C PRO A 236 6.20 27.49 -8.69
N GLU A 237 7.48 27.46 -8.36
CA GLU A 237 8.52 26.98 -9.27
C GLU A 237 8.51 25.44 -9.28
N PHE A 238 8.45 24.87 -10.48
CA PHE A 238 8.53 23.42 -10.68
C PHE A 238 9.96 23.02 -11.05
N LYS A 239 10.53 22.11 -10.26
CA LYS A 239 11.86 21.53 -10.49
C LYS A 239 11.71 20.10 -11.00
N MET A 240 12.27 19.83 -12.16
CA MET A 240 12.36 18.46 -12.69
C MET A 240 13.30 17.63 -11.82
N LEU A 241 12.87 16.44 -11.42
CA LEU A 241 13.71 15.51 -10.66
C LEU A 241 14.61 14.69 -11.58
N SER A 242 15.73 14.21 -11.04
CA SER A 242 16.49 13.15 -11.71
C SER A 242 15.65 11.87 -11.80
N ARG A 243 15.97 11.00 -12.76
CA ARG A 243 15.27 9.72 -12.92
C ARG A 243 15.20 8.91 -11.62
N THR A 244 16.32 8.77 -10.90
CA THR A 244 16.39 8.02 -9.64
C THR A 244 15.54 8.66 -8.53
N ALA A 245 15.53 10.00 -8.44
CA ALA A 245 14.70 10.71 -7.50
C ALA A 245 13.21 10.58 -7.85
N GLY A 246 12.86 10.61 -9.14
CA GLY A 246 11.52 10.34 -9.64
C GLY A 246 11.08 8.90 -9.38
N GLU A 247 11.94 7.90 -9.59
CA GLU A 247 11.66 6.49 -9.26
C GLU A 247 11.35 6.33 -7.77
N SER A 248 12.12 6.99 -6.90
CA SER A 248 11.88 6.99 -5.45
C SER A 248 10.55 7.64 -5.06
N ILE A 249 10.08 8.64 -5.81
CA ILE A 249 8.76 9.27 -5.60
C ILE A 249 7.65 8.35 -6.10
N MET A 250 7.83 7.70 -7.25
CA MET A 250 6.86 6.74 -7.76
C MET A 250 6.70 5.53 -6.82
N ASP A 251 7.80 5.04 -6.23
CA ASP A 251 7.74 4.01 -5.20
C ASP A 251 6.96 4.47 -3.97
N LEU A 252 7.23 5.68 -3.46
CA LEU A 252 6.48 6.24 -2.34
C LEU A 252 4.97 6.33 -2.65
N ILE A 253 4.60 6.77 -3.84
CA ILE A 253 3.20 6.85 -4.26
C ILE A 253 2.56 5.46 -4.25
N ARG A 254 3.23 4.45 -4.84
CA ARG A 254 2.75 3.06 -4.81
C ARG A 254 2.60 2.54 -3.39
N GLU A 255 3.55 2.84 -2.49
CA GLU A 255 3.47 2.45 -1.08
C GLU A 255 2.25 3.07 -0.39
N VAL A 256 2.02 4.38 -0.55
CA VAL A 256 0.89 5.10 0.07
C VAL A 256 -0.46 4.59 -0.45
N MET A 257 -0.52 4.23 -1.72
CA MET A 257 -1.73 3.70 -2.36
C MET A 257 -1.99 2.25 -1.94
N LEU A 258 -0.96 1.40 -1.96
CA LEU A 258 -1.06 -0.03 -1.61
C LEU A 258 -1.58 -0.22 -0.19
N VAL A 259 -1.05 0.51 0.80
CA VAL A 259 -1.44 0.35 2.21
C VAL A 259 -2.82 0.90 2.53
N ARG A 260 -3.56 1.33 1.51
CA ARG A 260 -4.96 1.73 1.57
C ARG A 260 -5.77 0.96 0.52
N TYR A 261 -5.40 -0.27 0.15
CA TYR A 261 -6.16 -1.06 -0.83
C TYR A 261 -6.51 -0.29 -2.11
N ARG A 262 -5.62 0.60 -2.56
CA ARG A 262 -5.84 1.43 -3.74
C ARG A 262 -4.79 1.10 -4.78
N GLU A 263 -5.29 0.70 -5.93
CA GLU A 263 -4.52 0.62 -7.15
C GLU A 263 -5.16 1.54 -8.19
N LEU A 264 -4.39 2.50 -8.71
CA LEU A 264 -4.80 3.34 -9.83
C LEU A 264 -3.71 3.28 -10.90
N TYR A 265 -4.12 3.06 -12.15
CA TYR A 265 -3.18 2.98 -13.28
C TYR A 265 -2.22 4.18 -13.35
N GLY A 266 -2.72 5.39 -13.07
CA GLY A 266 -1.88 6.59 -13.10
C GLY A 266 -0.76 6.60 -12.06
N THR A 267 -1.00 6.02 -10.88
CA THR A 267 -0.01 5.90 -9.82
C THR A 267 0.88 4.68 -9.99
N THR A 268 0.33 3.56 -10.50
CA THR A 268 1.09 2.32 -10.74
C THR A 268 2.08 2.50 -11.90
N LEU A 269 1.67 3.18 -12.98
CA LEU A 269 2.43 3.35 -14.22
C LEU A 269 2.90 4.79 -14.46
N GLY A 270 3.13 5.56 -13.40
CA GLY A 270 3.66 6.92 -13.54
C GLY A 270 5.08 6.94 -14.11
N ASP A 271 5.37 7.93 -14.95
CA ASP A 271 6.67 8.12 -15.58
C ASP A 271 7.65 8.81 -14.64
N ALA A 272 8.57 8.03 -14.08
CA ALA A 272 9.62 8.51 -13.19
C ALA A 272 10.57 9.54 -13.83
N ARG A 273 10.66 9.61 -15.16
CA ARG A 273 11.54 10.57 -15.87
C ARG A 273 10.93 11.96 -15.98
N SER A 274 9.62 12.07 -15.72
CA SER A 274 8.83 13.29 -15.91
C SER A 274 8.28 13.84 -14.59
N VAL A 275 8.83 13.41 -13.45
CA VAL A 275 8.38 13.86 -12.13
C VAL A 275 8.92 15.26 -11.86
N VAL A 276 8.03 16.19 -11.55
CA VAL A 276 8.38 17.53 -11.10
C VAL A 276 7.97 17.73 -9.64
N ARG A 277 8.77 18.50 -8.90
CA ARG A 277 8.53 18.90 -7.52
C ARG A 277 8.32 20.40 -7.44
N ALA A 278 7.38 20.83 -6.61
CA ALA A 278 7.23 22.22 -6.19
C ALA A 278 7.15 22.29 -4.66
N ASP A 279 7.90 23.21 -4.05
CA ASP A 279 7.80 23.49 -2.63
C ASP A 279 6.83 24.67 -2.42
N VAL A 280 5.77 24.45 -1.65
CA VAL A 280 4.68 25.42 -1.47
C VAL A 280 4.66 26.06 -0.08
N GLY A 281 5.77 25.89 0.66
CA GLY A 281 5.96 26.42 2.00
C GLY A 281 5.32 25.58 3.09
N ARG A 282 5.56 25.98 4.35
CA ARG A 282 5.02 25.35 5.57
C ARG A 282 5.25 23.82 5.64
N GLY A 283 6.39 23.36 5.13
CA GLY A 283 6.76 21.94 5.15
C GLY A 283 6.06 21.07 4.11
N VAL A 284 5.31 21.65 3.15
CA VAL A 284 4.59 20.88 2.12
C VAL A 284 5.31 20.96 0.78
N SER A 285 5.45 19.79 0.14
CA SER A 285 5.91 19.65 -1.24
C SER A 285 4.86 18.96 -2.09
N ILE A 286 4.67 19.44 -3.33
CA ILE A 286 3.76 18.84 -4.31
C ILE A 286 4.60 18.15 -5.38
N TYR A 287 4.22 16.93 -5.74
CA TYR A 287 4.80 16.18 -6.84
C TYR A 287 3.77 15.96 -7.93
N LEU A 288 4.15 16.27 -9.17
CA LEU A 288 3.33 16.03 -10.35
C LEU A 288 4.05 15.07 -11.29
N PHE A 289 3.30 14.15 -11.87
CA PHE A 289 3.82 13.15 -12.78
C PHE A 289 2.76 12.77 -13.83
N PRO A 290 3.16 12.54 -15.08
CA PRO A 290 2.28 11.97 -16.09
C PRO A 290 2.28 10.44 -16.00
N SER A 291 1.20 9.83 -16.48
CA SER A 291 1.14 8.37 -16.69
C SER A 291 1.83 7.97 -18.00
N ILE A 292 2.46 6.80 -18.03
CA ILE A 292 3.06 6.25 -19.26
C ILE A 292 1.95 5.91 -20.26
N THR A 293 1.83 6.72 -21.32
CA THR A 293 0.71 6.66 -22.28
C THR A 293 0.72 5.39 -23.14
N SER A 294 1.89 4.81 -23.44
CA SER A 294 2.00 3.61 -24.28
C SER A 294 1.38 2.35 -23.68
N ARG A 295 1.18 2.31 -22.35
CA ARG A 295 0.50 1.21 -21.65
C ARG A 295 -0.98 1.48 -21.37
N LEU A 296 -1.44 2.73 -21.52
CA LEU A 296 -2.84 3.12 -21.23
C LEU A 296 -3.82 2.77 -22.36
N SER A 297 -3.37 2.81 -23.62
CA SER A 297 -4.21 2.54 -24.79
C SER A 297 -4.69 1.08 -24.89
N ALA A 298 -4.10 0.16 -24.13
CA ALA A 298 -4.52 -1.25 -24.12
C ALA A 298 -5.64 -1.56 -23.10
N CYS A 299 -5.83 -0.71 -22.08
CA CYS A 299 -6.83 -0.93 -21.02
C CYS A 299 -8.18 -0.25 -21.29
N SER A 300 -8.24 0.73 -22.20
CA SER A 300 -9.46 1.51 -22.47
C SER A 300 -10.61 0.73 -23.12
N ASN A 301 -10.40 -0.52 -23.54
CA ASN A 301 -11.46 -1.36 -24.10
C ASN A 301 -12.24 -2.17 -23.04
N GLY A 302 -11.84 -2.15 -21.75
CA GLY A 302 -12.48 -2.93 -20.68
C GLY A 302 -13.26 -2.12 -19.64
N LEU A 303 -13.10 -0.80 -19.60
CA LEU A 303 -13.79 0.06 -18.62
C LEU A 303 -14.87 0.85 -19.36
N ARG A 304 -16.13 0.43 -19.23
CA ARG A 304 -17.29 1.27 -19.56
C ARG A 304 -17.12 2.60 -18.85
N SER A 305 -16.94 3.62 -19.67
CA SER A 305 -16.90 5.02 -19.26
C SER A 305 -18.28 5.43 -18.78
N ASP A 306 -18.43 5.65 -17.47
CA ASP A 306 -19.42 6.59 -16.98
C ASP A 306 -18.73 7.62 -16.08
N SER A 307 -18.89 8.88 -16.49
CA SER A 307 -18.53 10.11 -15.79
C SER A 307 -17.07 10.60 -15.83
N ILE A 308 -16.63 11.08 -16.99
CA ILE A 308 -15.80 12.31 -17.02
C ILE A 308 -16.37 13.23 -18.11
N ARG A 309 -17.35 14.08 -17.74
CA ARG A 309 -17.78 15.19 -18.58
C ARG A 309 -16.64 16.18 -18.69
N SER A 310 -16.13 16.39 -19.91
CA SER A 310 -15.12 17.41 -20.19
C SER A 310 -15.72 18.80 -19.95
N THR A 311 -15.19 19.55 -18.98
CA THR A 311 -15.43 20.99 -18.90
C THR A 311 -14.32 21.69 -19.67
N ARG A 312 -14.68 22.34 -20.79
CA ARG A 312 -13.78 23.22 -21.55
C ARG A 312 -13.49 24.46 -20.70
N PHE A 313 -12.23 24.69 -20.35
CA PHE A 313 -11.74 26.02 -19.99
C PHE A 313 -10.90 26.55 -21.15
N ALA A 314 -11.32 27.69 -21.69
CA ALA A 314 -10.64 28.42 -22.73
C ALA A 314 -9.73 29.51 -22.13
N ALA A 315 -8.67 29.79 -22.89
CA ALA A 315 -7.77 30.96 -22.86
C ALA A 315 -6.62 30.98 -21.83
N GLY A 316 -5.42 30.63 -22.31
CA GLY A 316 -4.12 30.88 -21.68
C GLY A 316 -3.05 29.94 -22.24
N ARG A 317 -2.33 30.35 -23.29
CA ARG A 317 -1.52 29.49 -24.17
C ARG A 317 -0.43 28.69 -23.44
N TRP A 318 -0.58 27.37 -23.41
CA TRP A 318 0.50 26.39 -23.23
C TRP A 318 0.72 25.71 -24.59
N ARG A 319 1.90 25.89 -25.21
CA ARG A 319 2.25 25.23 -26.48
C ARG A 319 3.08 23.98 -26.16
N GLY A 320 2.40 22.89 -25.83
CA GLY A 320 2.95 21.55 -25.66
C GLY A 320 1.80 20.53 -25.58
N PRO A 321 1.98 19.28 -26.01
CA PRO A 321 0.89 18.30 -26.00
C PRO A 321 0.35 18.11 -24.58
N LEU A 322 -0.98 18.24 -24.42
CA LEU A 322 -1.71 18.06 -23.18
C LEU A 322 -1.53 16.63 -22.65
N ARG A 323 -0.52 16.42 -21.81
CA ARG A 323 -0.40 15.19 -21.00
C ARG A 323 -1.29 15.33 -19.77
N LYS A 324 -2.10 14.31 -19.48
CA LYS A 324 -2.88 14.24 -18.24
C LYS A 324 -1.89 14.05 -17.08
N TYR A 325 -1.90 14.97 -16.12
CA TYR A 325 -1.08 14.89 -14.91
C TYR A 325 -1.94 14.39 -13.75
N CYS A 326 -1.42 13.45 -12.96
CA CYS A 326 -1.96 13.11 -11.65
C CYS A 326 -1.18 13.90 -10.59
N ALA A 327 -1.89 14.39 -9.57
CA ALA A 327 -1.29 15.12 -8.44
C ALA A 327 -1.35 14.25 -7.18
N ALA A 328 -0.22 14.12 -6.48
CA ALA A 328 -0.17 13.56 -5.14
C ALA A 328 0.45 14.60 -4.20
N SER A 329 -0.28 14.96 -3.15
CA SER A 329 0.25 15.78 -2.05
C SER A 329 0.87 14.83 -1.03
N LEU A 330 2.16 15.00 -0.77
CA LEU A 330 2.88 14.28 0.28
C LEU A 330 3.24 15.31 1.35
N ILE A 331 2.68 15.15 2.55
CA ILE A 331 3.02 15.94 3.74
C ILE A 331 4.21 15.29 4.44
#